data_AF-A0A1Q7KCX4-F1
#
_entry.id   AF-A0A1Q7KCX4-F1
#
_cell.length_a   1.000
_cell.length_b   1.000
_cell.length_c   1.000
_cell.angle_alpha   90.00
_cell.angle_beta   90.00
_cell.angle_gamma   90.00
#
_symmetry.space_group_name_H-M   'P 1'
#
loop_
_entity.id
_entity.type
_entity.pdbx_description
1 polymer ?
#
loop_
_entity_poly.entity_id
_entity_poly.type
_entity_poly.pdbx_seq_one_letter_code
_entity_poly.pdbx_strand_id
1 'polypeptide(L)'
;MLDTRRAFLQNLAGVSSAFLLFQTQPPIPTPRRRTPVNPPEPAEKQDAEQPGSAPRSAQLHAQEKEFRSTMDQLFVRVRDLKLQLDRIPTAEIFSVAVFKQTQEIEKLAKRLKNYARA
;
A
#
# COMPACT_ATOMS: atom_id res chain seq x y z
N MET A 1 1.85 -6.31 47.09
CA MET A 1 1.79 -5.61 45.78
C MET A 1 3.12 -4.97 45.34
N LEU A 2 4.25 -5.21 46.03
CA LEU A 2 5.57 -4.68 45.64
C LEU A 2 6.44 -5.71 44.91
N ASP A 3 6.16 -7.01 45.07
CA ASP A 3 6.97 -8.10 44.48
C ASP A 3 6.80 -8.23 42.96
N THR A 4 5.63 -7.85 42.42
CA THR A 4 5.34 -7.94 40.99
C THR A 4 6.16 -6.95 40.15
N ARG A 5 6.67 -5.85 40.76
CA ARG A 5 7.45 -4.83 40.03
C ARG A 5 8.91 -5.22 39.82
N ARG A 6 9.48 -6.06 40.68
CA ARG A 6 10.88 -6.52 40.54
C ARG A 6 11.04 -7.58 39.44
N ALA A 7 10.00 -8.39 39.22
CA ALA A 7 10.01 -9.42 38.17
C ALA A 7 9.98 -8.86 36.74
N PHE A 8 9.44 -7.65 36.54
CA PHE A 8 9.36 -7.04 35.21
C PHE A 8 10.70 -6.43 34.75
N LEU A 9 11.48 -5.87 35.67
CA LEU A 9 12.80 -5.29 35.36
C LEU A 9 13.89 -6.34 35.11
N GLN A 10 13.75 -7.56 35.64
CA GLN A 10 14.70 -8.65 35.37
C GLN A 10 14.58 -9.26 33.98
N ASN A 11 13.46 -9.07 33.27
CA ASN A 11 13.26 -9.62 31.92
C ASN A 11 13.80 -8.71 30.78
N LEU A 12 14.35 -7.53 31.08
CA LEU A 12 14.83 -6.59 30.05
C LEU A 12 16.35 -6.70 29.75
N ALA A 13 17.07 -7.57 30.43
CA ALA A 13 18.53 -7.69 30.30
C ALA A 13 19.00 -8.84 29.37
N GLY A 14 18.12 -9.43 28.57
CA GLY A 14 18.36 -10.75 27.96
C GLY A 14 18.20 -10.89 26.45
N VAL A 15 18.11 -9.83 25.65
CA VAL A 15 18.02 -9.97 24.18
C VAL A 15 18.87 -8.92 23.46
N SER A 16 20.17 -9.15 23.40
CA SER A 16 21.08 -8.32 22.59
C SER A 16 22.34 -9.08 22.20
N SER A 17 22.23 -10.27 21.58
CA SER A 17 23.39 -10.91 20.93
C SER A 17 22.99 -12.04 19.95
N ALA A 18 22.42 -11.73 18.78
CA ALA A 18 22.38 -12.71 17.67
C ALA A 18 21.99 -12.09 16.32
N PHE A 19 22.66 -11.02 15.87
CA PHE A 19 22.44 -10.48 14.52
C PHE A 19 23.69 -10.44 13.64
N LEU A 20 24.75 -11.18 13.99
CA LEU A 20 26.02 -11.20 13.23
C LEU A 20 26.35 -12.54 12.55
N LEU A 21 25.42 -13.50 12.46
CA LEU A 21 25.71 -14.81 11.85
C LEU A 21 25.09 -15.04 10.46
N PHE A 22 24.49 -14.02 9.83
CA PHE A 22 23.94 -14.13 8.47
C PHE A 22 24.59 -13.14 7.50
N GLN A 23 25.92 -13.24 7.33
CA GLN A 23 26.62 -12.62 6.20
C GLN A 23 27.52 -13.62 5.45
N THR A 24 26.98 -14.80 5.14
CA THR A 24 27.54 -15.64 4.09
C THR A 24 26.85 -15.32 2.76
N GLN A 25 27.41 -14.36 2.02
CA GLN A 25 27.07 -14.19 0.60
C GLN A 25 27.63 -15.38 -0.19
N PRO A 26 26.82 -16.11 -0.97
CA PRO A 26 27.36 -17.08 -1.91
C PRO A 26 28.11 -16.36 -3.05
N PRO A 27 29.22 -16.93 -3.55
CA PRO A 27 29.95 -16.34 -4.67
C PRO A 27 29.06 -16.31 -5.92
N ILE A 28 29.02 -15.14 -6.57
CA ILE A 28 28.31 -14.92 -7.83
C ILE A 28 28.95 -15.82 -8.90
N PRO A 29 28.20 -16.74 -9.55
CA PRO A 29 28.74 -17.49 -10.67
C PRO A 29 29.01 -16.55 -11.84
N THR A 30 30.23 -16.57 -12.35
CA THR A 30 30.62 -15.82 -13.56
C THR A 30 29.82 -16.34 -14.76
N PRO A 31 29.21 -15.47 -15.58
CA PRO A 31 28.48 -15.92 -16.75
C PRO A 31 29.45 -16.54 -17.76
N ARG A 32 29.17 -17.78 -18.18
CA ARG A 32 29.85 -18.41 -19.33
C ARG A 32 29.71 -17.49 -20.54
N ARG A 33 30.85 -17.02 -21.05
CA ARG A 33 30.97 -16.30 -22.31
C ARG A 33 30.38 -17.17 -23.43
N ARG A 34 29.18 -16.85 -23.91
CA ARG A 34 28.60 -17.49 -25.09
C ARG A 34 29.43 -17.05 -26.31
N THR A 35 29.93 -18.00 -27.07
CA THR A 35 30.47 -17.77 -28.41
C THR A 35 29.37 -17.16 -29.30
N PRO A 36 29.68 -16.16 -30.13
CA PRO A 36 28.68 -15.55 -31.00
C PRO A 36 28.29 -16.56 -32.09
N VAL A 37 27.04 -17.02 -32.05
CA VAL A 37 26.41 -17.68 -33.19
C VAL A 37 25.90 -16.58 -34.11
N ASN A 38 26.23 -16.67 -35.40
CA ASN A 38 25.82 -15.73 -36.43
C ASN A 38 24.29 -15.49 -36.38
N PRO A 39 23.82 -14.24 -36.56
CA PRO A 39 22.39 -13.95 -36.56
C PRO A 39 21.73 -14.60 -37.79
N PRO A 40 20.59 -15.30 -37.64
CA PRO A 40 19.73 -15.62 -38.77
C PRO A 40 19.10 -14.34 -39.32
N GLU A 41 18.83 -14.34 -40.63
CA GLU A 41 18.28 -13.25 -41.45
C GLU A 41 17.10 -12.51 -40.80
N PRO A 42 16.89 -11.21 -41.13
CA PRO A 42 15.85 -10.41 -40.53
C PRO A 42 14.48 -10.99 -40.89
N ALA A 43 13.78 -11.52 -39.88
CA ALA A 43 12.36 -11.79 -39.99
C ALA A 43 11.65 -10.47 -40.30
N GLU A 44 10.87 -10.47 -41.38
CA GLU A 44 9.94 -9.41 -41.74
C GLU A 44 9.13 -9.01 -40.51
N LYS A 45 9.00 -7.69 -40.30
CA LYS A 45 8.18 -7.12 -39.23
C LYS A 45 6.73 -7.50 -39.48
N GLN A 46 6.33 -8.65 -38.97
CA GLN A 46 4.95 -8.96 -38.73
C GLN A 46 4.59 -8.17 -37.47
N ASP A 47 3.97 -7.01 -37.67
CA ASP A 47 3.35 -6.23 -36.60
C ASP A 47 2.43 -7.17 -35.81
N ALA A 48 2.95 -7.66 -34.68
CA ALA A 48 2.13 -8.31 -33.69
C ALA A 48 1.23 -7.21 -33.13
N GLU A 49 -0.02 -7.17 -33.60
CA GLU A 49 -1.09 -6.41 -32.97
C GLU A 49 -1.08 -6.73 -31.47
N GLN A 50 -0.56 -5.78 -30.70
CA GLN A 50 -0.58 -5.83 -29.25
C GLN A 50 -2.04 -5.60 -28.83
N PRO A 51 -2.68 -6.50 -28.07
CA PRO A 51 -4.10 -6.41 -27.83
C PRO A 51 -4.38 -5.22 -26.88
N GLY A 52 -5.07 -4.21 -27.41
CA GLY A 52 -6.05 -3.44 -26.66
C GLY A 52 -5.54 -2.58 -25.50
N SER A 53 -4.42 -1.85 -25.63
CA SER A 53 -4.22 -0.71 -24.72
C SER A 53 -5.18 0.40 -25.15
N ALA A 54 -6.26 0.62 -24.38
CA ALA A 54 -7.07 1.83 -24.53
C ALA A 54 -6.14 3.05 -24.62
N PRO A 55 -6.43 4.04 -25.49
CA PRO A 55 -5.56 5.19 -25.65
C PRO A 55 -5.34 5.81 -24.27
N ARG A 56 -4.07 6.09 -23.91
CA ARG A 56 -3.66 6.59 -22.58
C ARG A 56 -4.53 7.75 -22.09
N SER A 57 -5.06 8.56 -23.00
CA SER A 57 -6.04 9.62 -22.72
C SER A 57 -7.36 9.11 -22.11
N ALA A 58 -7.93 8.03 -22.62
CA ALA A 58 -9.16 7.45 -22.10
C ALA A 58 -9.00 6.92 -20.67
N GLN A 59 -7.83 6.35 -20.33
CA GLN A 59 -7.52 5.93 -18.97
C GLN A 59 -7.41 7.12 -18.00
N LEU A 60 -6.76 8.21 -18.42
CA LEU A 60 -6.63 9.43 -17.61
C LEU A 60 -8.00 10.07 -17.34
N HIS A 61 -8.88 10.14 -18.34
CA HIS A 61 -10.22 10.68 -18.15
C HIS A 61 -11.08 9.81 -17.22
N ALA A 62 -10.99 8.48 -17.32
CA ALA A 62 -11.67 7.60 -16.39
C ALA A 62 -11.17 7.80 -14.95
N GLN A 63 -9.86 7.93 -14.77
CA GLN A 63 -9.24 8.18 -13.48
C GLN A 63 -9.63 9.53 -12.88
N GLU A 64 -9.70 10.58 -13.69
CA GLU A 64 -10.19 11.90 -13.25
C GLU A 64 -11.63 11.80 -12.72
N LYS A 65 -12.51 11.13 -13.46
CA LYS A 65 -13.91 10.95 -13.07
C LYS A 65 -14.02 10.18 -11.74
N GLU A 66 -13.28 9.10 -11.60
CA GLU A 66 -13.25 8.30 -10.37
C GLU A 66 -12.66 9.08 -9.19
N PHE A 67 -11.64 9.91 -9.43
CA PHE A 67 -11.05 10.78 -8.42
C PHE A 67 -12.09 11.78 -7.89
N ARG A 68 -12.78 12.50 -8.79
CA ARG A 68 -13.82 13.47 -8.42
C ARG A 68 -14.96 12.80 -7.64
N SER A 69 -15.47 11.68 -8.15
CA SER A 69 -16.52 10.90 -7.49
C SER A 69 -16.11 10.43 -6.09
N THR A 70 -14.89 9.93 -5.94
CA THR A 70 -14.37 9.47 -4.64
C THR A 70 -14.19 10.63 -3.67
N MET A 71 -13.80 11.81 -4.15
CA MET A 71 -13.69 13.03 -3.33
C MET A 71 -15.05 13.47 -2.80
N ASP A 72 -16.08 13.47 -3.64
CA ASP A 72 -17.45 13.82 -3.21
C ASP A 72 -17.96 12.84 -2.15
N GLN A 73 -17.72 11.54 -2.34
CA GLN A 73 -18.07 10.51 -1.35
C GLN A 73 -17.33 10.72 -0.03
N LEU A 74 -16.03 11.07 -0.07
CA LEU A 74 -15.25 11.36 1.12
C LEU A 74 -15.84 12.56 1.88
N PHE A 75 -16.18 13.64 1.17
CA PHE A 75 -16.75 14.83 1.76
C PHE A 75 -18.08 14.54 2.47
N VAL A 76 -18.99 13.80 1.82
CA VAL A 76 -20.26 13.38 2.42
C VAL A 76 -20.03 12.58 3.69
N ARG A 77 -19.14 11.58 3.67
CA ARG A 77 -18.87 10.73 4.84
C ARG A 77 -18.28 11.51 6.02
N VAL A 78 -17.35 12.43 5.74
CA VAL A 78 -16.77 13.29 6.78
C VAL A 78 -17.83 14.23 7.37
N ARG A 79 -18.67 14.82 6.52
CA ARG A 79 -19.77 15.69 6.96
C ARG A 79 -20.76 14.92 7.85
N ASP A 80 -21.18 13.74 7.43
CA ASP A 80 -22.11 12.90 8.17
C ASP A 80 -21.53 12.46 9.52
N LEU A 81 -20.25 12.07 9.55
CA LEU A 81 -19.57 11.70 10.79
C LEU A 81 -19.50 12.90 11.74
N LYS A 82 -19.16 14.09 11.24
CA LYS A 82 -19.16 15.31 12.06
C LYS A 82 -20.54 15.59 12.66
N LEU A 83 -21.59 15.54 11.84
CA LEU A 83 -22.96 15.77 12.30
C LEU A 83 -23.42 14.74 13.34
N GLN A 84 -22.96 13.49 13.21
CA GLN A 84 -23.19 12.48 14.23
C GLN A 84 -22.43 12.81 15.51
N LEU A 85 -21.12 13.08 15.44
CA LEU A 85 -20.28 13.42 16.59
C LEU A 85 -20.81 14.61 17.40
N ASP A 86 -21.38 15.61 16.72
CA ASP A 86 -21.98 16.79 17.38
C ASP A 86 -23.26 16.43 18.19
N ARG A 87 -23.83 15.23 18.01
CA ARG A 87 -25.07 14.76 18.64
C ARG A 87 -24.90 13.63 19.65
N ILE A 88 -23.85 12.80 19.53
CA ILE A 88 -23.61 11.67 20.44
C ILE A 88 -22.94 12.13 21.74
N PRO A 89 -23.32 11.57 22.90
CA PRO A 89 -22.70 11.89 24.18
C PRO A 89 -21.23 11.42 24.21
N THR A 90 -20.40 12.06 25.04
CA THR A 90 -18.95 11.81 25.10
C THR A 90 -18.59 10.33 25.30
N ALA A 91 -19.39 9.59 26.06
CA ALA A 91 -19.17 8.16 26.30
C ALA A 91 -19.31 7.29 25.02
N GLU A 92 -20.06 7.75 24.02
CA GLU A 92 -20.34 7.00 22.79
C GLU A 92 -19.44 7.40 21.61
N ILE A 93 -18.67 8.48 21.75
CA ILE A 93 -17.72 8.96 20.72
C ILE A 93 -16.70 7.88 20.35
N PHE A 94 -16.24 7.10 21.34
CA PHE A 94 -15.25 6.04 21.14
C PHE A 94 -15.87 4.67 20.85
N SER A 95 -17.11 4.65 20.38
CA SER A 95 -17.80 3.42 20.00
C SER A 95 -17.18 2.77 18.77
N VAL A 96 -17.41 1.46 18.65
CA VAL A 96 -17.03 0.68 17.47
C VAL A 96 -17.70 1.22 16.19
N ALA A 97 -18.86 1.86 16.31
CA ALA A 97 -19.56 2.48 15.18
C ALA A 97 -18.75 3.65 14.60
N VAL A 98 -18.30 4.58 15.44
CA VAL A 98 -17.44 5.71 15.02
C VAL A 98 -16.11 5.23 14.45
N PHE A 99 -15.53 4.19 15.06
CA PHE A 99 -14.31 3.56 14.53
C PHE A 99 -14.52 3.05 13.09
N LYS A 100 -15.59 2.29 12.85
CA LYS A 100 -15.90 1.76 11.51
C LYS A 100 -16.14 2.87 10.49
N GLN A 101 -16.87 3.92 10.85
CA GLN A 101 -17.08 5.07 9.96
C GLN A 101 -15.77 5.77 9.61
N THR A 102 -14.87 5.91 10.58
CA THR A 102 -13.53 6.47 10.37
C THR A 102 -12.68 5.58 9.47
N GLN A 103 -12.78 4.26 9.58
CA GLN A 103 -12.11 3.32 8.66
C GLN A 103 -12.61 3.45 7.21
N GLU A 104 -13.89 3.68 6.99
CA GLU A 104 -14.42 3.91 5.63
C GLU A 104 -13.87 5.22 5.02
N ILE A 105 -13.76 6.27 5.83
CA ILE A 105 -13.10 7.53 5.43
C ILE A 105 -11.63 7.28 5.06
N GLU A 106 -10.90 6.50 5.87
CA GLU A 106 -9.50 6.13 5.59
C GLU A 106 -9.37 5.38 4.25
N LYS A 107 -10.28 4.44 3.97
CA LYS A 107 -10.28 3.69 2.70
C LYS A 107 -10.46 4.63 1.51
N LEU A 108 -11.39 5.58 1.58
CA LEU A 108 -11.62 6.57 0.53
C LEU A 108 -10.39 7.47 0.34
N ALA A 109 -9.77 7.95 1.42
CA ALA A 109 -8.55 8.75 1.36
C ALA A 109 -7.38 7.96 0.71
N LYS A 110 -7.24 6.67 1.05
CA LYS A 110 -6.24 5.80 0.41
C LYS A 110 -6.50 5.62 -1.09
N ARG A 111 -7.76 5.48 -1.51
CA ARG A 111 -8.13 5.40 -2.93
C ARG A 111 -7.75 6.68 -3.67
N LEU A 112 -8.06 7.86 -3.12
CA LEU A 112 -7.65 9.14 -3.71
C LEU A 112 -6.13 9.26 -3.86
N LYS A 113 -5.37 8.84 -2.83
CA LYS A 113 -3.90 8.80 -2.92
C LYS A 113 -3.42 7.90 -4.06
N ASN A 114 -4.05 6.75 -4.24
CA ASN A 114 -3.68 5.82 -5.32
C ASN A 114 -3.98 6.42 -6.70
N TYR A 115 -5.10 7.12 -6.85
CA TYR A 115 -5.40 7.85 -8.09
C TYR A 115 -4.43 9.01 -8.33
N ALA A 116 -3.92 9.68 -7.30
CA ALA A 116 -2.96 10.78 -7.46
C ALA A 116 -1.52 10.32 -7.78
N ARG A 117 -1.22 9.03 -7.56
CA ARG A 117 0.13 8.47 -7.77
C ARG A 117 0.40 8.06 -9.24
N ALA A 118 -0.65 7.91 -10.05
CA ALA A 118 -0.53 7.40 -11.42
C ALA A 118 0.15 8.39 -12.38
#